data_AF-A0AAD5XZN1-F1
#
_entry.id   AF-A0AAD5XZN1-F1
#
_cell.length_a   1.000
_cell.length_b   1.000
_cell.length_c   1.000
_cell.angle_alpha   90.00
_cell.angle_beta   90.00
_cell.angle_gamma   90.00
#
_symmetry.space_group_name_H-M   'P 1'
#
loop_
_entity.id
_entity.type
_entity.pdbx_description
1 polymer ?
#
loop_
_entity_poly.entity_id
_entity_poly.type
_entity_poly.pdbx_seq_one_letter_code
_entity_poly.pdbx_strand_id
1 'polypeptide(L)'
;MDYTEEITKLEGLKKVMLQLIIRNGSHYIHFMNKSNDAVAETTKIRSRQRQRTKDGFILNQHPTHKPGYHSLGANEQFEARQLYEKQLFEHQQDEKLIQELQQQSENSRHQAAIRFKNMPELYETFDNFSRLVYELTHPEAILQNENDTQNNQNFEGPDCK
;
A
#
# COMPACT_ATOMS: atom_id res chain seq x y z
N MET A 1 15.12 -47.13 -5.13
CA MET A 1 15.16 -46.03 -4.15
C MET A 1 13.72 -45.64 -3.87
N ASP A 2 13.35 -45.45 -2.60
CA ASP A 2 11.99 -45.07 -2.22
C ASP A 2 11.86 -43.55 -2.22
N TYR A 3 11.33 -42.99 -3.31
CA TYR A 3 11.25 -41.55 -3.54
C TYR A 3 10.12 -40.87 -2.75
N THR A 4 9.31 -41.63 -2.01
CA THR A 4 8.14 -41.09 -1.28
C THR A 4 8.52 -40.11 -0.18
N GLU A 5 9.63 -40.35 0.54
CA GLU A 5 10.09 -39.46 1.60
C GLU A 5 10.60 -38.12 1.03
N GLU A 6 11.25 -38.16 -0.14
CA GLU A 6 11.75 -36.97 -0.84
C GLU A 6 10.61 -36.13 -1.42
N ILE A 7 9.61 -36.78 -2.04
CA ILE A 7 8.39 -36.11 -2.53
C ILE A 7 7.66 -35.40 -1.38
N THR A 8 7.49 -36.06 -0.24
CA THR A 8 6.82 -35.48 0.94
C THR A 8 7.56 -34.25 1.46
N LYS A 9 8.90 -34.28 1.47
CA LYS A 9 9.73 -33.12 1.86
C LYS A 9 9.57 -31.95 0.89
N LEU A 10 9.53 -32.23 -0.42
CA LEU A 10 9.33 -31.21 -1.44
C LEU A 10 7.94 -30.57 -1.36
N GLU A 11 6.88 -31.35 -1.17
CA GLU A 11 5.54 -30.81 -0.94
C GLU A 11 5.46 -29.92 0.31
N GLY A 12 6.17 -30.31 1.38
CA GLY A 12 6.35 -29.49 2.58
C GLY A 12 6.99 -28.14 2.27
N LEU A 13 8.06 -28.12 1.46
CA LEU A 13 8.73 -26.88 1.06
C LEU A 13 7.82 -25.97 0.23
N LYS A 14 7.06 -26.54 -0.72
CA LYS A 14 6.08 -25.81 -1.55
C LYS A 14 5.06 -25.08 -0.67
N LYS A 15 4.56 -25.75 0.37
CA LYS A 15 3.62 -25.16 1.34
C LYS A 15 4.24 -23.98 2.09
N VAL A 16 5.49 -24.12 2.55
CA VAL A 16 6.21 -23.03 3.24
C VAL A 16 6.41 -21.82 2.32
N MET A 17 6.79 -22.05 1.06
CA MET A 17 6.96 -20.98 0.07
C MET A 17 5.66 -20.24 -0.22
N LEU A 18 4.55 -20.97 -0.41
CA LEU A 18 3.23 -20.37 -0.59
C LEU A 18 2.82 -19.52 0.61
N GLN A 19 3.07 -20.00 1.84
CA GLN A 19 2.82 -19.25 3.06
C GLN A 19 3.63 -17.95 3.12
N LEU A 20 4.88 -17.95 2.66
CA LEU A 20 5.72 -16.74 2.59
C LEU A 20 5.18 -15.72 1.58
N ILE A 21 4.74 -16.17 0.40
CA ILE A 21 4.11 -15.30 -0.61
C ILE A 21 2.85 -14.66 -0.02
N ILE A 22 1.93 -15.45 0.53
CA ILE A 22 0.69 -14.96 1.13
C ILE A 22 1.00 -13.96 2.25
N ARG A 23 1.96 -14.28 3.12
CA ARG A 23 2.36 -13.40 4.23
C ARG A 23 2.88 -12.06 3.73
N ASN A 24 3.74 -12.04 2.72
CA ASN A 24 4.26 -10.79 2.15
C ASN A 24 3.15 -9.98 1.46
N GLY A 25 2.21 -10.64 0.79
CA GLY A 25 1.04 -10.00 0.17
C GLY A 25 0.14 -9.33 1.20
N SER A 26 -0.20 -10.06 2.25
CA SER A 26 -1.01 -9.54 3.37
C SER A 26 -0.32 -8.35 4.05
N HIS A 27 1.00 -8.44 4.29
CA HIS A 27 1.75 -7.32 4.87
C HIS A 27 1.79 -6.10 3.95
N TYR A 28 2.00 -6.30 2.64
CA TYR A 28 1.96 -5.21 1.66
C TYR A 28 0.62 -4.47 1.71
N ILE A 29 -0.49 -5.21 1.63
CA ILE A 29 -1.85 -4.64 1.68
C ILE A 29 -2.07 -3.88 3.00
N HIS A 30 -1.69 -4.46 4.13
CA HIS A 30 -1.81 -3.84 5.45
C HIS A 30 -1.09 -2.50 5.53
N PHE A 31 0.16 -2.43 5.06
CA PHE A 31 0.93 -1.19 5.08
C PHE A 31 0.42 -0.15 4.07
N MET A 32 -0.07 -0.58 2.91
CA MET A 32 -0.73 0.32 1.97
C MET A 32 -2.01 0.91 2.56
N ASN A 33 -2.84 0.11 3.23
CA ASN A 33 -4.04 0.59 3.91
C ASN A 33 -3.70 1.60 5.00
N LYS A 34 -2.70 1.31 5.85
CA LYS A 34 -2.23 2.28 6.87
C LYS A 34 -1.78 3.62 6.28
N SER A 35 -1.09 3.59 5.13
CA SER A 35 -0.69 4.81 4.44
C SER A 35 -1.91 5.59 3.92
N ASN A 36 -2.87 4.88 3.31
CA ASN A 36 -4.10 5.48 2.80
C ASN A 36 -4.94 6.10 3.93
N ASP A 37 -5.07 5.43 5.06
CA ASP A 37 -5.78 5.94 6.24
C ASP A 37 -5.14 7.24 6.75
N ALA A 38 -3.80 7.29 6.84
CA ALA A 38 -3.08 8.48 7.25
C ALA A 38 -3.26 9.66 6.26
N VAL A 39 -3.30 9.38 4.96
CA VAL A 39 -3.60 10.38 3.92
C VAL A 39 -5.05 10.87 4.01
N ALA A 40 -5.99 9.98 4.29
CA ALA A 40 -7.40 10.33 4.46
C ALA A 40 -7.61 11.24 5.68
N GLU A 41 -7.00 10.93 6.82
CA GLU A 41 -7.04 11.77 8.02
C GLU A 41 -6.38 13.13 7.79
N THR A 42 -5.22 13.16 7.12
CA THR A 42 -4.57 14.42 6.71
C THR A 42 -5.50 15.29 5.86
N THR A 43 -6.25 14.67 4.95
CA THR A 43 -7.22 15.37 4.09
C THR A 43 -8.38 15.95 4.89
N LYS A 44 -8.91 15.22 5.88
CA LYS A 44 -9.95 15.72 6.79
C LYS A 44 -9.47 16.93 7.59
N ILE A 45 -8.25 16.85 8.15
CA ILE A 45 -7.64 17.95 8.90
C ILE A 45 -7.50 19.20 8.01
N ARG A 46 -6.93 19.05 6.81
CA ARG A 46 -6.80 20.16 5.84
C ARG A 46 -8.14 20.75 5.44
N SER A 47 -9.19 19.94 5.35
CA SER A 47 -10.54 20.44 5.10
C SER A 47 -11.04 21.34 6.24
N ARG A 48 -10.82 20.94 7.50
CA ARG A 48 -11.16 21.76 8.67
C ARG A 48 -10.36 23.05 8.72
N GLN A 49 -9.07 23.01 8.41
CA GLN A 49 -8.23 24.21 8.30
C GLN A 49 -8.75 25.18 7.23
N ARG A 50 -9.08 24.67 6.04
CA ARG A 50 -9.70 25.48 4.97
C ARG A 50 -11.04 26.08 5.39
N GLN A 51 -11.84 25.34 6.14
CA GLN A 51 -13.10 25.86 6.66
C GLN A 51 -12.87 27.03 7.62
N ARG A 52 -11.93 26.90 8.57
CA ARG A 52 -11.57 28.04 9.44
C ARG A 52 -11.09 29.25 8.64
N THR A 53 -10.32 29.05 7.58
CA THR A 53 -9.92 30.16 6.69
C THR A 53 -11.12 30.83 6.02
N LYS A 54 -12.11 30.07 5.56
CA LYS A 54 -13.37 30.62 5.03
C LYS A 54 -14.16 31.38 6.10
N ASP A 55 -14.10 30.91 7.34
CA ASP A 55 -14.74 31.54 8.50
C ASP A 55 -13.96 32.78 9.00
N GLY A 56 -12.87 33.19 8.32
CA GLY A 56 -12.14 34.42 8.57
C GLY A 56 -10.91 34.27 9.49
N PHE A 57 -10.49 33.05 9.79
CA PHE A 57 -9.21 32.77 10.42
C PHE A 57 -8.06 32.96 9.43
N ILE A 58 -7.15 33.88 9.72
CA ILE A 58 -5.95 34.11 8.91
C ILE A 58 -4.75 33.93 9.83
N LEU A 59 -3.90 32.96 9.49
CA LEU A 59 -2.69 32.67 10.25
C LEU A 59 -1.81 33.94 10.32
N ASN A 60 -1.34 34.26 11.52
CA ASN A 60 -0.51 35.44 11.82
C ASN A 60 -1.20 36.80 11.66
N GLN A 61 -2.53 36.85 11.45
CA GLN A 61 -3.27 38.11 11.42
C GLN A 61 -4.21 38.22 12.62
N HIS A 62 -3.64 38.67 13.74
CA HIS A 62 -4.40 38.91 14.96
C HIS A 62 -5.55 39.90 14.72
N PRO A 63 -6.73 39.72 15.35
CA PRO A 63 -7.91 40.57 15.13
C PRO A 63 -7.65 42.07 15.33
N THR A 64 -6.72 42.42 16.22
CA THR A 64 -6.31 43.82 16.48
C THR A 64 -5.73 44.53 15.25
N HIS A 65 -5.23 43.77 14.28
CA HIS A 65 -4.69 44.32 13.03
C HIS A 65 -5.76 44.46 11.94
N LYS A 66 -7.01 44.01 12.19
CA LYS A 66 -8.10 44.15 11.21
C LYS A 66 -8.61 45.60 11.22
N PRO A 67 -8.78 46.22 10.03
CA PRO A 67 -9.45 47.51 9.92
C PRO A 67 -10.82 47.49 10.61
N GLY A 68 -11.13 48.52 11.39
CA GLY A 68 -12.40 48.62 12.12
C GLY A 68 -12.49 47.79 13.41
N TYR A 69 -11.43 47.09 13.83
CA TYR A 69 -11.45 46.35 15.10
C TYR A 69 -11.67 47.26 16.32
N HIS A 70 -11.01 48.42 16.36
CA HIS A 70 -11.13 49.36 17.48
C HIS A 70 -12.45 50.17 17.46
N SER A 71 -13.22 50.10 16.38
CA SER A 71 -14.58 50.65 16.32
C SER A 71 -15.65 49.68 16.84
N LEU A 72 -15.29 48.42 17.10
CA LEU A 72 -16.19 47.43 17.72
C LEU A 72 -16.39 47.72 19.21
N GLY A 73 -17.48 47.21 19.78
CA GLY A 73 -17.71 47.23 21.22
C GLY A 73 -16.67 46.41 21.99
N ALA A 74 -16.44 46.72 23.27
CA ALA A 74 -15.44 46.01 24.09
C ALA A 74 -15.67 44.49 24.16
N ASN A 75 -16.94 44.06 24.19
CA ASN A 75 -17.32 42.65 24.19
C ASN A 75 -17.00 41.98 22.84
N GLU A 76 -17.34 42.62 21.71
CA GLU A 76 -17.04 42.10 20.37
C GLU A 76 -15.54 41.97 20.13
N GLN A 77 -14.74 42.94 20.61
CA GLN A 77 -13.28 42.87 20.58
C GLN A 77 -12.74 41.71 21.42
N PHE A 78 -13.32 41.44 22.58
CA PHE A 78 -12.94 40.32 23.42
C PHE A 78 -13.27 38.98 22.75
N GLU A 79 -14.49 38.83 22.24
CA GLU A 79 -14.94 37.63 21.53
C GLU A 79 -14.09 37.32 20.30
N ALA A 80 -13.76 38.34 19.50
CA ALA A 80 -12.90 38.19 18.32
C ALA A 80 -11.49 37.69 18.69
N ARG A 81 -10.91 38.18 19.80
CA ARG A 81 -9.62 37.70 20.32
C ARG A 81 -9.69 36.25 20.78
N GLN A 82 -10.68 35.92 21.60
CA GLN A 82 -10.86 34.56 22.12
C GLN A 82 -11.08 33.55 20.99
N LEU A 83 -11.88 33.90 19.98
CA LEU A 83 -12.08 33.06 18.80
C LEU A 83 -10.77 32.83 18.04
N TYR A 84 -9.99 33.89 17.80
CA TYR A 84 -8.71 33.77 17.11
C TYR A 84 -7.70 32.90 17.88
N GLU A 85 -7.56 33.11 19.19
CA GLU A 85 -6.66 32.34 20.05
C GLU A 85 -7.02 30.85 20.03
N LYS A 86 -8.32 30.53 20.13
CA LYS A 86 -8.82 29.16 20.00
C LYS A 86 -8.47 28.55 18.64
N GLN A 87 -8.77 29.26 17.55
CA GLN A 87 -8.51 28.75 16.19
C GLN A 87 -7.00 28.62 15.89
N LEU A 88 -6.17 29.49 16.47
CA LEU A 88 -4.71 29.41 16.39
C LEU A 88 -4.19 28.16 17.09
N PHE A 89 -4.68 27.88 18.30
CA PHE A 89 -4.33 26.67 19.05
C PHE A 89 -4.74 25.39 18.29
N GLU A 90 -5.98 25.34 17.79
CA GLU A 90 -6.47 24.21 16.98
C GLU A 90 -5.62 24.03 15.71
N HIS A 91 -5.25 25.13 15.03
CA HIS A 91 -4.38 25.06 13.85
C HIS A 91 -3.00 24.48 14.18
N GLN A 92 -2.38 24.91 15.28
CA GLN A 92 -1.09 24.37 15.72
C GLN A 92 -1.15 22.87 16.06
N GLN A 93 -2.24 22.42 16.67
CA GLN A 93 -2.46 20.99 16.92
C GLN A 93 -2.63 20.22 15.61
N ASP A 94 -3.44 20.74 14.69
CA ASP A 94 -3.66 20.14 13.38
C ASP A 94 -2.34 20.02 12.58
N GLU A 95 -1.46 21.02 12.61
CA GLU A 95 -0.16 20.96 11.92
C GLU A 95 0.76 19.87 12.49
N LYS A 96 0.81 19.72 13.82
CA LYS A 96 1.56 18.62 14.47
C LYS A 96 1.01 17.26 14.04
N LEU A 97 -0.31 17.11 14.07
CA LEU A 97 -0.97 15.86 13.68
C LEU A 97 -0.75 15.55 12.19
N ILE A 98 -0.75 16.55 11.31
CA ILE A 98 -0.41 16.36 9.89
C ILE A 98 1.02 15.83 9.75
N GLN A 99 1.99 16.39 10.47
CA GLN A 99 3.38 15.93 10.43
C GLN A 99 3.50 14.46 10.90
N GLU A 100 2.83 14.10 11.99
CA GLU A 100 2.80 12.72 12.49
C GLU A 100 2.18 11.75 11.48
N LEU A 101 1.05 12.12 10.87
CA LEU A 101 0.37 11.32 9.85
C LEU A 101 1.19 11.19 8.56
N GLN A 102 1.91 12.25 8.16
CA GLN A 102 2.83 12.21 7.02
C GLN A 102 3.96 11.22 7.28
N GLN A 103 4.60 11.30 8.45
CA GLN A 103 5.65 10.36 8.83
C GLN A 103 5.12 8.91 8.90
N GLN A 104 3.93 8.70 9.45
CA GLN A 104 3.28 7.39 9.49
C GLN A 104 3.02 6.84 8.08
N SER A 105 2.55 7.69 7.16
CA SER A 105 2.28 7.32 5.78
C SER A 105 3.56 6.95 5.03
N GLU A 106 4.62 7.74 5.17
CA GLU A 106 5.92 7.46 4.57
C GLU A 106 6.54 6.16 5.09
N ASN A 107 6.52 5.96 6.41
CA ASN A 107 7.00 4.73 7.04
C ASN A 107 6.20 3.52 6.54
N SER A 108 4.88 3.64 6.42
CA SER A 108 4.03 2.56 5.93
C SER A 108 4.31 2.25 4.45
N ARG A 109 4.44 3.28 3.60
CA ARG A 109 4.85 3.10 2.20
C ARG A 109 6.21 2.44 2.06
N HIS A 110 7.17 2.81 2.90
CA HIS A 110 8.50 2.20 2.89
C HIS A 110 8.43 0.71 3.24
N GLN A 111 7.67 0.34 4.27
CA GLN A 111 7.43 -1.07 4.62
C GLN A 111 6.72 -1.84 3.50
N ALA A 112 5.71 -1.24 2.87
CA ALA A 112 5.03 -1.83 1.72
C ALA A 112 6.00 -2.07 0.56
N ALA A 113 6.85 -1.08 0.22
CA ALA A 113 7.83 -1.20 -0.85
C ALA A 113 8.84 -2.34 -0.61
N ILE A 114 9.31 -2.53 0.63
CA ILE A 114 10.19 -3.65 1.00
C ILE A 114 9.50 -4.99 0.73
N ARG A 115 8.23 -5.13 1.13
CA ARG A 115 7.47 -6.38 0.92
C ARG A 115 7.22 -6.62 -0.57
N PHE A 116 6.84 -5.60 -1.31
CA PHE A 116 6.57 -5.69 -2.74
C PHE A 116 7.81 -6.08 -3.54
N LYS A 117 8.99 -5.50 -3.23
CA LYS A 117 10.24 -5.78 -3.93
C LYS A 117 10.60 -7.28 -3.94
N ASN A 118 10.28 -8.00 -2.87
CA ASN A 118 10.64 -9.41 -2.71
C ASN A 118 9.58 -10.36 -3.32
N MET A 119 8.43 -9.86 -3.79
CA MET A 119 7.33 -10.70 -4.26
C MET A 119 7.58 -11.38 -5.62
N PRO A 120 8.15 -10.73 -6.65
CA PRO A 120 8.41 -11.37 -7.93
C PRO A 120 9.35 -12.57 -7.81
N GLU A 121 10.46 -12.40 -7.09
CA GLU A 121 11.46 -13.45 -6.88
C GLU A 121 10.88 -14.63 -6.08
N LEU A 122 10.09 -14.35 -5.05
CA LEU A 122 9.41 -15.41 -4.28
C LEU A 122 8.39 -16.18 -5.12
N TYR A 123 7.64 -15.48 -5.97
CA TYR A 123 6.66 -16.11 -6.87
C TYR A 123 7.35 -16.97 -7.93
N GLU A 124 8.39 -16.46 -8.58
CA GLU A 124 9.16 -17.20 -9.58
C GLU A 124 9.83 -18.44 -8.97
N THR A 125 10.41 -18.30 -7.78
CA THR A 125 11.01 -19.46 -7.07
C THR A 125 9.94 -20.50 -6.77
N PHE A 126 8.74 -20.08 -6.32
CA PHE A 126 7.64 -20.98 -6.04
C PHE A 126 7.11 -21.69 -7.28
N ASP A 127 7.00 -20.98 -8.41
CA ASP A 127 6.52 -21.52 -9.68
C ASP A 127 7.51 -22.56 -10.23
N ASN A 128 8.79 -22.19 -10.29
CA ASN A 128 9.87 -23.09 -10.69
C ASN A 128 9.92 -24.35 -9.80
N PHE A 129 9.82 -24.17 -8.48
CA PHE A 129 9.81 -25.29 -7.55
C PHE A 129 8.55 -26.15 -7.70
N SER A 130 7.38 -25.54 -7.91
CA SER A 130 6.13 -26.25 -8.16
C SER A 130 6.18 -27.09 -9.43
N ARG A 131 6.81 -26.57 -10.49
CA ARG A 131 7.04 -27.30 -11.75
C ARG A 131 7.95 -28.50 -11.53
N LEU A 132 9.06 -28.32 -10.80
CA LEU A 132 9.99 -29.41 -10.48
C LEU A 132 9.32 -30.53 -9.67
N VAL A 133 8.49 -30.19 -8.67
CA VAL A 133 7.72 -31.19 -7.91
C VAL A 133 6.72 -31.92 -8.82
N TYR A 134 6.06 -31.21 -9.73
CA TYR A 134 5.14 -31.82 -10.68
C TYR A 134 5.84 -32.81 -11.62
N GLU A 135 6.99 -32.41 -12.19
CA GLU A 135 7.82 -33.25 -13.06
C GLU A 135 8.30 -34.52 -12.35
N LEU A 136 8.74 -34.40 -11.08
CA LEU A 136 9.22 -35.54 -10.28
C LEU A 136 8.10 -36.52 -9.87
N THR A 137 6.87 -36.02 -9.70
CA THR A 137 5.73 -36.85 -9.27
C THR A 137 4.99 -37.47 -10.45
N HIS A 138 5.11 -36.91 -11.65
CA HIS A 138 4.43 -37.35 -12.86
C HIS A 138 5.42 -37.46 -14.04
N PRO A 139 6.40 -38.38 -14.00
CA PRO A 139 7.42 -38.51 -15.04
C PRO A 139 6.83 -38.84 -16.42
N GLU A 140 5.65 -39.47 -16.47
CA GLU A 140 4.93 -39.81 -17.70
C GLU A 140 4.42 -38.55 -18.46
N ALA A 141 4.20 -37.44 -17.76
CA ALA A 141 3.77 -36.18 -18.37
C ALA A 141 4.89 -35.47 -19.15
N ILE A 142 6.16 -35.80 -18.88
CA ILE A 142 7.32 -35.26 -19.61
C ILE A 142 7.42 -35.90 -20.99
N LEU A 143 7.19 -37.21 -21.07
CA LEU A 143 7.24 -37.99 -22.31
C LEU A 143 6.11 -37.64 -23.30
N GLN A 144 4.96 -37.14 -22.82
CA GLN A 144 3.88 -36.68 -23.71
C GLN A 144 4.22 -35.33 -24.38
N ASN A 145 4.82 -34.38 -23.66
CA ASN A 145 5.21 -33.09 -24.23
C ASN A 145 6.33 -33.21 -25.30
N GLU A 146 7.27 -34.15 -25.14
CA GLU A 146 8.30 -34.40 -26.16
C GLU A 146 7.73 -35.04 -27.44
N ASN A 147 6.75 -35.95 -27.30
CA ASN A 147 6.08 -36.57 -28.45
C ASN A 147 5.13 -35.61 -29.18
N ASP A 148 4.45 -34.71 -28.47
CA ASP A 148 3.57 -33.70 -29.08
C ASP A 148 4.37 -32.63 -29.84
N THR A 149 5.58 -32.31 -29.38
CA THR A 149 6.48 -31.38 -30.08
C THR A 149 7.08 -32.01 -31.36
N GLN A 150 7.31 -33.32 -31.38
CA GLN A 150 7.76 -34.04 -32.58
C GLN A 150 6.63 -34.34 -33.58
N ASN A 151 5.40 -34.59 -33.12
CA ASN A 151 4.26 -34.83 -34.01
C ASN A 151 3.76 -33.57 -34.74
N ASN A 152 4.07 -32.37 -34.22
CA ASN A 152 3.63 -31.11 -34.83
C ASN A 152 4.57 -30.57 -35.93
N GLN A 153 5.68 -31.26 -36.23
CA GLN A 153 6.57 -30.93 -37.36
C GLN A 153 6.24 -31.67 -38.66
N ASN A 154 5.25 -32.56 -38.66
CA ASN A 154 4.86 -33.37 -39.84
C ASN A 154 3.58 -32.92 -40.54
N PHE A 155 3.04 -31.73 -40.22
CA PHE A 155 1.86 -31.19 -40.90
C PHE A 155 2.26 -30.21 -42.02
N GLU A 156 2.95 -30.71 -43.05
CA GLU A 156 2.89 -30.09 -44.38
C GLU A 156 1.50 -30.38 -44.96
N GLY A 157 0.61 -29.40 -44.86
CA GLY A 157 -0.71 -29.45 -45.49
C GLY A 157 -0.60 -29.47 -47.02
N PRO A 158 -1.54 -30.11 -47.73
CA PRO A 158 -1.45 -30.24 -49.18
C PRO A 158 -1.67 -28.88 -49.87
N ASP A 159 -0.79 -28.56 -50.83
CA ASP A 159 -0.90 -27.42 -51.73
C ASP A 159 -2.27 -27.39 -52.42
N CYS A 160 -3.03 -26.32 -52.18
CA CYS A 160 -4.26 -26.02 -52.90
C CYS A 160 -3.92 -25.58 -54.34
N LYS A 161 -4.33 -26.38 -55.33
CA LYS A 161 -4.38 -25.99 -56.75
C LYS A 161 -5.73 -25.41 -57.13
#